data_AF-A0A3B9SGT1-F1
#
_entry.id   AF-A0A3B9SGT1-F1
#
_cell.length_a   1.000
_cell.length_b   1.000
_cell.length_c   1.000
_cell.angle_alpha   90.00
_cell.angle_beta   90.00
_cell.angle_gamma   90.00
#
_symmetry.space_group_name_H-M   'P 1'
#
loop_
_entity.id
_entity.type
_entity.pdbx_description
1 polymer ?
#
loop_
_entity_poly.entity_id
_entity_poly.type
_entity_poly.pdbx_seq_one_letter_code
_entity_poly.pdbx_strand_id
1 'polypeptide(L)'
;SGAGGYTFRNLIIEKAGDCGIRIQGNNNTFTNCIFRYNNNSGVSVTGGGSGNIFYYVDSYRNGDIVQKNGSDADGFSVKLQAGENNYFYNCRAWENSDDGWDSYDRGTPYVGAIYYIECVTWNNGNPYVFTGEYDYEHGYALDKDLLYVEEILRQDPDFESKYNAHTVSSWPHVTLNLLGTSNTYEKIHSASWLGNPNGFKFGSAETPNTSYRYIENCIAYGHENTPNQKPAKGFDQNNGYAKYDIKNALSFDNGQNYWMDRMSAVSMEGVFYGFSNYSQTQADAPGDLTITSPSTEKEEQIRKEVSEKSGYILESVYKDILPGKVLYNVF
;
A
#
# COMPACT_ATOMS: atom_id res chain seq x y z
N SER A 1 -29.34 6.25 9.73
CA SER A 1 -28.71 4.99 10.17
C SER A 1 -28.21 4.26 8.94
N GLY A 2 -26.90 4.26 8.70
CA GLY A 2 -26.29 3.45 7.64
C GLY A 2 -26.27 1.97 8.04
N ALA A 3 -26.20 1.07 7.06
CA ALA A 3 -26.02 -0.35 7.28
C ALA A 3 -24.72 -0.61 8.07
N GLY A 4 -24.69 -1.58 8.98
CA GLY A 4 -23.56 -1.77 9.89
C GLY A 4 -23.67 -2.99 10.79
N GLY A 5 -22.60 -3.32 11.50
CA GLY A 5 -22.54 -4.51 12.36
C GLY A 5 -22.31 -5.82 11.60
N TYR A 6 -21.92 -5.76 10.33
CA TYR A 6 -21.65 -6.96 9.54
C TYR A 6 -20.29 -7.55 9.86
N THR A 7 -20.13 -8.84 9.56
CA THR A 7 -18.88 -9.53 9.74
C THR A 7 -18.51 -10.32 8.50
N PHE A 8 -17.29 -10.10 8.02
CA PHE A 8 -16.70 -10.76 6.86
C PHE A 8 -15.46 -11.52 7.34
N ARG A 9 -15.39 -12.82 7.04
CA ARG A 9 -14.26 -13.66 7.45
C ARG A 9 -13.84 -14.63 6.38
N ASN A 10 -12.53 -14.81 6.22
CA ASN A 10 -11.93 -15.82 5.34
C ASN A 10 -12.39 -15.68 3.88
N LEU A 11 -12.35 -14.44 3.36
CA LEU A 11 -12.75 -14.14 1.98
C LEU A 11 -11.56 -13.68 1.16
N ILE A 12 -11.52 -14.10 -0.11
CA ILE A 12 -10.70 -13.49 -1.15
C ILE A 12 -11.66 -12.73 -2.06
N ILE A 13 -11.40 -11.45 -2.27
CA ILE A 13 -12.18 -10.57 -3.13
C ILE A 13 -11.24 -10.02 -4.19
N GLU A 14 -11.51 -10.36 -5.44
CA GLU A 14 -10.62 -10.04 -6.55
C GLU A 14 -11.38 -9.74 -7.85
N LYS A 15 -10.66 -9.08 -8.77
CA LYS A 15 -11.15 -8.73 -10.12
C LYS A 15 -12.47 -7.94 -10.11
N ALA A 16 -12.71 -7.14 -9.06
CA ALA A 16 -13.80 -6.18 -9.07
C ALA A 16 -13.54 -5.06 -10.09
N GLY A 17 -14.59 -4.57 -10.76
CA GLY A 17 -14.48 -3.49 -11.76
C GLY A 17 -14.22 -2.08 -11.19
N ASP A 18 -14.27 -1.93 -9.87
CA ASP A 18 -13.90 -0.76 -9.08
C ASP A 18 -13.24 -1.31 -7.79
N CYS A 19 -13.44 -0.67 -6.64
CA CYS A 19 -12.87 -1.13 -5.37
C CYS A 19 -13.34 -2.56 -5.04
N GLY A 20 -12.49 -3.36 -4.40
CA GLY A 20 -12.89 -4.69 -3.91
C GLY A 20 -14.08 -4.60 -2.95
N ILE A 21 -14.07 -3.61 -2.06
CA ILE A 21 -15.25 -3.21 -1.28
C ILE A 21 -15.28 -1.70 -1.01
N ARG A 22 -16.48 -1.11 -1.05
CA ARG A 22 -16.74 0.26 -0.58
C ARG A 22 -17.66 0.25 0.64
N ILE A 23 -17.24 0.95 1.70
CA ILE A 23 -17.85 0.96 3.03
C ILE A 23 -18.21 2.40 3.39
N GLN A 24 -19.51 2.68 3.45
CA GLN A 24 -20.09 3.89 4.07
C GLN A 24 -20.83 3.56 5.37
N GLY A 25 -20.84 2.28 5.73
CA GLY A 25 -21.47 1.73 6.92
C GLY A 25 -20.56 1.76 8.15
N ASN A 26 -21.14 1.41 9.30
CA ASN A 26 -20.46 1.54 10.59
C ASN A 26 -20.31 0.19 11.30
N ASN A 27 -19.31 0.08 12.17
CA ASN A 27 -19.13 -1.05 13.08
C ASN A 27 -19.06 -2.42 12.36
N ASN A 28 -18.51 -2.47 11.16
CA ASN A 28 -18.29 -3.74 10.46
C ASN A 28 -16.96 -4.35 10.90
N THR A 29 -16.83 -5.67 10.83
CA THR A 29 -15.59 -6.38 11.14
C THR A 29 -15.15 -7.24 9.96
N PHE A 30 -13.91 -7.07 9.54
CA PHE A 30 -13.23 -7.88 8.53
C PHE A 30 -12.12 -8.65 9.23
N THR A 31 -12.03 -9.94 8.98
CA THR A 31 -11.05 -10.80 9.65
C THR A 31 -10.51 -11.83 8.67
N ASN A 32 -9.20 -11.85 8.45
CA ASN A 32 -8.59 -12.77 7.50
C ASN A 32 -9.19 -12.64 6.09
N CYS A 33 -9.10 -11.46 5.48
CA CYS A 33 -9.57 -11.25 4.12
C CYS A 33 -8.42 -10.82 3.22
N ILE A 34 -8.48 -11.19 1.94
CA ILE A 34 -7.59 -10.70 0.89
C ILE A 34 -8.42 -9.87 -0.10
N PHE A 35 -7.91 -8.69 -0.45
CA PHE A 35 -8.43 -7.84 -1.52
C PHE A 35 -7.32 -7.63 -2.56
N ARG A 36 -7.48 -8.20 -3.76
CA ARG A 36 -6.42 -8.17 -4.77
C ARG A 36 -6.91 -8.04 -6.19
N TYR A 37 -6.07 -7.55 -7.10
CA TYR A 37 -6.39 -7.45 -8.53
C TYR A 37 -7.69 -6.69 -8.82
N ASN A 38 -8.12 -5.81 -7.91
CA ASN A 38 -9.30 -4.98 -8.13
C ASN A 38 -8.91 -3.77 -8.97
N ASN A 39 -9.83 -3.31 -9.81
CA ASN A 39 -9.58 -2.22 -10.76
C ASN A 39 -9.67 -0.81 -10.11
N ASN A 40 -9.65 -0.78 -8.78
CA ASN A 40 -9.45 0.38 -7.91
C ASN A 40 -9.04 -0.17 -6.52
N SER A 41 -9.03 0.66 -5.47
CA SER A 41 -8.51 0.28 -4.15
C SER A 41 -9.11 -1.02 -3.61
N GLY A 42 -8.32 -1.84 -2.90
CA GLY A 42 -8.84 -3.10 -2.35
C GLY A 42 -9.98 -2.88 -1.35
N VAL A 43 -9.76 -1.99 -0.37
CA VAL A 43 -10.78 -1.56 0.59
C VAL A 43 -10.93 -0.05 0.56
N SER A 44 -12.17 0.44 0.45
CA SER A 44 -12.47 1.87 0.49
C SER A 44 -13.51 2.20 1.57
N VAL A 45 -13.11 2.95 2.61
CA VAL A 45 -14.00 3.52 3.64
C VAL A 45 -14.16 5.01 3.35
N THR A 46 -15.39 5.48 3.17
CA THR A 46 -15.70 6.87 2.79
C THR A 46 -17.00 7.35 3.42
N GLY A 47 -17.32 8.64 3.30
CA GLY A 47 -18.69 9.15 3.49
C GLY A 47 -19.34 8.84 4.84
N GLY A 48 -18.57 8.92 5.91
CA GLY A 48 -19.02 8.71 7.29
C GLY A 48 -18.87 7.28 7.82
N GLY A 49 -18.35 6.34 7.02
CA GLY A 49 -18.04 4.98 7.50
C GLY A 49 -17.10 5.02 8.71
N SER A 50 -17.55 4.52 9.86
CA SER A 50 -16.89 4.68 11.16
C SER A 50 -16.89 3.39 11.98
N GLY A 51 -15.93 3.25 12.88
CA GLY A 51 -15.87 2.10 13.78
C GLY A 51 -15.63 0.76 13.07
N ASN A 52 -15.18 0.75 11.81
CA ASN A 52 -14.90 -0.49 11.10
C ASN A 52 -13.56 -1.06 11.57
N ILE A 53 -13.51 -2.37 11.75
CA ILE A 53 -12.37 -3.07 12.33
C ILE A 53 -11.84 -4.09 11.32
N PHE A 54 -10.56 -4.02 11.02
CA PHE A 54 -9.85 -4.91 10.11
C PHE A 54 -8.78 -5.66 10.87
N TYR A 55 -8.86 -6.99 10.87
CA TYR A 55 -7.92 -7.89 11.52
C TYR A 55 -7.20 -8.73 10.47
N TYR A 56 -5.88 -8.54 10.36
CA TYR A 56 -4.99 -9.29 9.46
C TYR A 56 -5.59 -9.44 8.06
N VAL A 57 -5.98 -8.29 7.51
CA VAL A 57 -6.49 -8.15 6.15
C VAL A 57 -5.34 -7.76 5.25
N ASP A 58 -5.29 -8.40 4.09
CA ASP A 58 -4.28 -8.19 3.06
C ASP A 58 -4.90 -7.47 1.88
N SER A 59 -4.23 -6.45 1.37
CA SER A 59 -4.70 -5.69 0.22
C SER A 59 -3.56 -5.39 -0.74
N TYR A 60 -3.54 -6.07 -1.89
CA TYR A 60 -2.37 -6.05 -2.77
C TYR A 60 -2.68 -6.12 -4.26
N ARG A 61 -1.79 -5.59 -5.09
CA ARG A 61 -1.94 -5.59 -6.56
C ARG A 61 -3.30 -5.07 -7.05
N ASN A 62 -3.91 -4.17 -6.27
CA ASN A 62 -5.07 -3.42 -6.71
C ASN A 62 -4.58 -2.26 -7.60
N GLY A 63 -5.21 -2.04 -8.74
CA GLY A 63 -4.67 -1.15 -9.77
C GLY A 63 -5.73 -0.58 -10.71
N ASP A 64 -5.80 0.74 -10.79
CA ASP A 64 -6.61 1.51 -11.74
C ASP A 64 -5.78 1.93 -12.97
N ILE A 65 -4.95 1.00 -13.45
CA ILE A 65 -3.93 1.25 -14.47
C ILE A 65 -4.51 1.67 -15.82
N VAL A 66 -5.77 1.36 -16.13
CA VAL A 66 -6.40 1.71 -17.41
C VAL A 66 -7.15 3.05 -17.35
N GLN A 67 -7.87 3.31 -16.26
CA GLN A 67 -8.75 4.47 -16.14
C GLN A 67 -8.03 5.72 -15.65
N LYS A 68 -6.98 5.53 -14.85
CA LYS A 68 -6.35 6.61 -14.09
C LYS A 68 -4.82 6.52 -14.04
N ASN A 69 -4.24 5.53 -14.73
CA ASN A 69 -2.79 5.33 -14.81
C ASN A 69 -2.12 5.24 -13.42
N GLY A 70 -2.79 4.54 -12.50
CA GLY A 70 -2.28 4.19 -11.18
C GLY A 70 -2.62 5.17 -10.05
N SER A 71 -3.33 6.27 -10.31
CA SER A 71 -3.42 7.41 -9.37
C SER A 71 -4.47 7.31 -8.26
N ASP A 72 -5.11 6.16 -8.03
CA ASP A 72 -6.20 6.05 -7.03
C ASP A 72 -6.30 4.70 -6.33
N ALA A 73 -5.77 3.62 -6.91
CA ALA A 73 -5.95 2.29 -6.33
C ALA A 73 -4.96 2.03 -5.18
N ASP A 74 -5.44 2.33 -3.97
CA ASP A 74 -4.76 2.05 -2.71
C ASP A 74 -4.94 0.59 -2.25
N GLY A 75 -4.09 0.13 -1.34
CA GLY A 75 -4.44 -1.04 -0.52
C GLY A 75 -5.67 -0.75 0.34
N PHE A 76 -5.58 0.29 1.15
CA PHE A 76 -6.63 0.74 2.06
C PHE A 76 -6.88 2.25 1.92
N SER A 77 -8.00 2.57 1.29
CA SER A 77 -8.48 3.90 1.03
C SER A 77 -9.44 4.34 2.16
N VAL A 78 -8.95 5.03 3.19
CA VAL A 78 -9.77 5.55 4.31
C VAL A 78 -9.88 7.07 4.16
N LYS A 79 -10.57 7.48 3.11
CA LYS A 79 -10.49 8.82 2.54
C LYS A 79 -11.86 9.46 2.35
N LEU A 80 -11.88 10.71 1.91
CA LEU A 80 -13.11 11.42 1.48
C LEU A 80 -14.23 11.31 2.54
N GLN A 81 -14.03 12.01 3.66
CA GLN A 81 -14.99 12.09 4.75
C GLN A 81 -15.24 10.75 5.47
N ALA A 82 -14.27 9.82 5.48
CA ALA A 82 -14.34 8.62 6.33
C ALA A 82 -14.53 9.02 7.81
N GLY A 83 -15.41 8.32 8.52
CA GLY A 83 -15.75 8.66 9.90
C GLY A 83 -14.67 8.26 10.91
N GLU A 84 -14.99 8.47 12.19
CA GLU A 84 -14.10 8.19 13.32
C GLU A 84 -13.83 6.70 13.54
N ASN A 85 -12.71 6.41 14.19
CA ASN A 85 -12.38 5.12 14.81
C ASN A 85 -12.34 3.93 13.85
N ASN A 86 -11.85 4.13 12.62
CA ASN A 86 -11.53 2.99 11.75
C ASN A 86 -10.19 2.38 12.20
N TYR A 87 -10.19 1.07 12.42
CA TYR A 87 -9.14 0.37 13.15
C TYR A 87 -8.54 -0.77 12.33
N PHE A 88 -7.22 -0.78 12.20
CA PHE A 88 -6.45 -1.78 11.47
C PHE A 88 -5.47 -2.44 12.42
N TYR A 89 -5.57 -3.76 12.54
CA TYR A 89 -4.64 -4.56 13.32
C TYR A 89 -4.04 -5.66 12.49
N ASN A 90 -2.73 -5.61 12.36
CA ASN A 90 -1.93 -6.56 11.61
C ASN A 90 -2.29 -6.69 10.13
N CYS A 91 -2.86 -5.62 9.55
CA CYS A 91 -3.19 -5.54 8.14
C CYS A 91 -1.94 -5.23 7.31
N ARG A 92 -1.94 -5.65 6.03
CA ARG A 92 -0.79 -5.54 5.14
C ARG A 92 -1.21 -5.01 3.78
N ALA A 93 -0.46 -4.07 3.22
CA ALA A 93 -0.72 -3.52 1.90
C ALA A 93 0.53 -3.44 1.05
N TRP A 94 0.53 -4.07 -0.13
CA TRP A 94 1.70 -4.03 -0.99
C TRP A 94 1.36 -4.04 -2.46
N GLU A 95 2.26 -3.49 -3.27
CA GLU A 95 2.18 -3.57 -4.73
C GLU A 95 0.86 -3.04 -5.32
N ASN A 96 0.15 -2.17 -4.59
CA ASN A 96 -0.99 -1.43 -5.12
C ASN A 96 -0.49 -0.28 -6.02
N SER A 97 -1.30 0.20 -6.96
CA SER A 97 -0.80 1.16 -7.97
C SER A 97 -0.59 2.57 -7.45
N ASP A 98 -1.22 2.92 -6.31
CA ASP A 98 -1.06 4.21 -5.64
C ASP A 98 -0.36 4.03 -4.27
N ASP A 99 -1.09 4.07 -3.15
CA ASP A 99 -0.53 3.92 -1.81
C ASP A 99 -0.85 2.58 -1.13
N GLY A 100 -0.15 2.29 -0.04
CA GLY A 100 -0.58 1.23 0.88
C GLY A 100 -1.84 1.65 1.66
N TRP A 101 -1.77 2.81 2.31
CA TRP A 101 -2.90 3.45 2.98
C TRP A 101 -3.03 4.90 2.52
N ASP A 102 -4.24 5.33 2.19
CA ASP A 102 -4.57 6.71 1.82
C ASP A 102 -5.69 7.28 2.70
N SER A 103 -5.41 8.41 3.35
CA SER A 103 -6.41 9.18 4.11
C SER A 103 -6.63 10.60 3.56
N TYR A 104 -6.47 10.75 2.24
CA TYR A 104 -6.75 11.97 1.50
C TYR A 104 -8.13 12.54 1.81
N ASP A 105 -8.23 13.86 1.86
CA ASP A 105 -9.50 14.53 1.95
C ASP A 105 -9.52 15.82 1.13
N ARG A 106 -10.72 16.37 0.95
CA ARG A 106 -10.94 17.59 0.16
C ARG A 106 -11.93 18.56 0.79
N GLY A 107 -12.35 18.31 2.03
CA GLY A 107 -13.26 19.20 2.75
C GLY A 107 -13.90 18.60 3.99
N THR A 108 -14.90 19.30 4.52
CA THR A 108 -15.59 18.91 5.76
C THR A 108 -16.80 17.99 5.49
N PRO A 109 -17.15 17.06 6.41
CA PRO A 109 -16.36 16.67 7.57
C PRO A 109 -15.07 15.97 7.15
N TYR A 110 -13.98 16.23 7.88
CA TYR A 110 -12.68 15.63 7.58
C TYR A 110 -12.62 14.16 7.98
N VAL A 111 -11.68 13.40 7.39
CA VAL A 111 -11.35 12.03 7.79
C VAL A 111 -11.08 11.96 9.30
N GLY A 112 -11.85 11.15 10.01
CA GLY A 112 -11.74 10.95 11.45
C GLY A 112 -10.47 10.20 11.89
N ALA A 113 -10.43 9.81 13.17
CA ALA A 113 -9.36 9.04 13.77
C ALA A 113 -9.17 7.68 13.07
N ILE A 114 -7.91 7.35 12.75
CA ILE A 114 -7.52 6.06 12.20
C ILE A 114 -6.44 5.43 13.08
N TYR A 115 -6.56 4.13 13.33
CA TYR A 115 -5.64 3.37 14.17
C TYR A 115 -4.95 2.30 13.34
N TYR A 116 -3.62 2.34 13.32
CA TYR A 116 -2.75 1.36 12.65
C TYR A 116 -1.89 0.69 13.69
N ILE A 117 -2.07 -0.60 13.90
CA ILE A 117 -1.33 -1.37 14.91
C ILE A 117 -0.80 -2.63 14.26
N GLU A 118 0.51 -2.86 14.33
CA GLU A 118 1.19 -4.01 13.70
C GLU A 118 1.01 -4.05 12.16
N CYS A 119 0.73 -2.91 11.53
CA CYS A 119 0.47 -2.83 10.08
C CYS A 119 1.77 -2.73 9.28
N VAL A 120 1.80 -3.34 8.10
CA VAL A 120 2.99 -3.42 7.24
C VAL A 120 2.67 -3.00 5.81
N THR A 121 3.54 -2.21 5.19
CA THR A 121 3.37 -1.73 3.82
C THR A 121 4.67 -1.80 3.04
N TRP A 122 4.62 -2.23 1.77
CA TRP A 122 5.79 -2.26 0.90
C TRP A 122 5.49 -2.16 -0.59
N ASN A 123 6.44 -1.62 -1.36
CA ASN A 123 6.43 -1.62 -2.83
C ASN A 123 5.13 -1.11 -3.51
N ASN A 124 4.35 -0.26 -2.84
CA ASN A 124 3.20 0.41 -3.45
C ASN A 124 3.65 1.51 -4.42
N GLY A 125 2.83 1.78 -5.44
CA GLY A 125 3.03 2.79 -6.47
C GLY A 125 3.91 2.37 -7.65
N ASN A 126 4.45 1.14 -7.63
CA ASN A 126 5.42 0.66 -8.60
C ASN A 126 4.74 0.20 -9.92
N PRO A 127 4.95 0.90 -11.05
CA PRO A 127 4.32 0.53 -12.32
C PRO A 127 4.80 -0.82 -12.87
N TYR A 128 6.05 -1.22 -12.58
CA TYR A 128 6.64 -2.46 -13.09
C TYR A 128 6.00 -3.71 -12.50
N VAL A 129 5.31 -3.59 -11.36
CA VAL A 129 4.50 -4.69 -10.82
C VAL A 129 3.35 -4.99 -11.77
N PHE A 130 2.65 -3.97 -12.26
CA PHE A 130 1.46 -4.15 -13.07
C PHE A 130 1.74 -4.65 -14.48
N THR A 131 2.97 -4.50 -14.97
CA THR A 131 3.39 -5.06 -16.26
C THR A 131 3.98 -6.47 -16.15
N GLY A 132 4.29 -6.92 -14.92
CA GLY A 132 4.92 -8.21 -14.62
C GLY A 132 6.45 -8.19 -14.64
N GLU A 133 7.07 -7.04 -14.92
CA GLU A 133 8.53 -6.87 -14.98
C GLU A 133 9.17 -6.99 -13.61
N TYR A 134 8.54 -6.42 -12.58
CA TYR A 134 9.03 -6.53 -11.21
C TYR A 134 9.17 -8.00 -10.79
N ASP A 135 8.15 -8.82 -11.08
CA ASP A 135 8.19 -10.25 -10.77
C ASP A 135 9.29 -10.99 -11.52
N TYR A 136 9.47 -10.64 -12.80
CA TYR A 136 10.50 -11.26 -13.64
C TYR A 136 11.91 -10.96 -13.15
N GLU A 137 12.17 -9.70 -12.78
CA GLU A 137 13.48 -9.27 -12.28
C GLU A 137 13.84 -9.89 -10.92
N HIS A 138 12.82 -10.21 -10.11
CA HIS A 138 12.98 -10.83 -8.79
C HIS A 138 12.85 -12.36 -8.81
N GLY A 139 12.63 -12.97 -9.98
CA GLY A 139 12.52 -14.42 -10.16
C GLY A 139 11.24 -15.02 -9.57
N TYR A 140 10.18 -14.22 -9.42
CA TYR A 140 8.86 -14.72 -9.05
C TYR A 140 8.19 -15.43 -10.24
N ALA A 141 7.17 -16.23 -9.94
CA ALA A 141 6.37 -16.87 -10.99
C ALA A 141 5.54 -15.83 -11.74
N LEU A 142 5.25 -16.08 -13.02
CA LEU A 142 4.40 -15.21 -13.81
C LEU A 142 3.01 -15.10 -13.16
N ASP A 143 2.66 -13.89 -12.71
CA ASP A 143 1.32 -13.60 -12.22
C ASP A 143 0.36 -13.38 -13.39
N LYS A 144 -0.46 -14.41 -13.65
CA LYS A 144 -1.42 -14.42 -14.76
C LYS A 144 -2.72 -13.70 -14.44
N ASP A 145 -2.89 -13.19 -13.22
CA ASP A 145 -4.08 -12.46 -12.80
C ASP A 145 -3.93 -10.93 -12.97
N LEU A 146 -2.72 -10.45 -13.27
CA LEU A 146 -2.49 -9.08 -13.68
C LEU A 146 -3.10 -8.81 -15.07
N LEU A 147 -3.95 -7.79 -15.17
CA LEU A 147 -4.63 -7.40 -16.41
C LEU A 147 -3.65 -7.19 -17.59
N TYR A 148 -2.45 -6.66 -17.33
CA TYR A 148 -1.45 -6.48 -18.37
C TYR A 148 -0.91 -7.80 -18.89
N VAL A 149 -0.60 -8.73 -17.98
CA VAL A 149 -0.10 -10.07 -18.31
C VAL A 149 -1.17 -10.90 -19.02
N GLU A 150 -2.44 -10.81 -18.61
CA GLU A 150 -3.55 -11.45 -19.33
C GLU A 150 -3.58 -11.01 -20.80
N GLU A 151 -3.39 -9.71 -21.06
CA GLU A 151 -3.35 -9.16 -22.42
C GLU A 151 -2.09 -9.57 -23.19
N ILE A 152 -0.92 -9.65 -22.53
CA ILE A 152 0.28 -10.23 -23.13
C ILE A 152 0.01 -11.66 -23.59
N LEU A 153 -0.50 -12.52 -22.71
CA LEU A 153 -0.73 -13.94 -23.00
C LEU A 153 -1.77 -14.14 -24.10
N ARG A 154 -2.72 -13.20 -24.25
CA ARG A 154 -3.69 -13.19 -25.35
C ARG A 154 -3.03 -12.90 -26.71
N GLN A 155 -1.96 -12.10 -26.75
CA GLN A 155 -1.27 -11.68 -27.98
C GLN A 155 -0.03 -12.52 -28.30
N ASP A 156 0.69 -13.00 -27.29
CA ASP A 156 1.88 -13.86 -27.37
C ASP A 156 1.72 -15.08 -26.45
N PRO A 157 1.10 -16.18 -26.94
CA PRO A 157 0.92 -17.39 -26.16
C PRO A 157 2.22 -18.08 -25.72
N ASP A 158 3.36 -17.77 -26.36
CA ASP A 158 4.67 -18.32 -25.99
C ASP A 158 5.33 -17.53 -24.85
N PHE A 159 4.76 -16.39 -24.44
CA PHE A 159 5.35 -15.50 -23.44
C PHE A 159 5.64 -16.21 -22.12
N GLU A 160 4.70 -17.02 -21.61
CA GLU A 160 4.90 -17.77 -20.37
C GLU A 160 6.13 -18.70 -20.44
N SER A 161 6.33 -19.37 -21.57
CA SER A 161 7.50 -20.24 -21.74
C SER A 161 8.80 -19.45 -21.72
N LYS A 162 8.83 -18.28 -22.37
CA LYS A 162 9.99 -17.37 -22.36
C LYS A 162 10.25 -16.78 -20.97
N TYR A 163 9.18 -16.41 -20.26
CA TYR A 163 9.23 -15.89 -18.90
C TYR A 163 9.83 -16.94 -17.95
N ASN A 164 9.30 -18.16 -17.95
CA ASN A 164 9.76 -19.24 -17.08
C ASN A 164 11.23 -19.63 -17.38
N ALA A 165 11.64 -19.59 -18.65
CA ALA A 165 13.02 -19.82 -19.06
C ALA A 165 13.96 -18.63 -18.75
N HIS A 166 13.45 -17.50 -18.25
CA HIS A 166 14.19 -16.25 -18.06
C HIS A 166 14.89 -15.78 -19.36
N THR A 167 14.19 -15.88 -20.49
CA THR A 167 14.68 -15.50 -21.83
C THR A 167 13.90 -14.36 -22.47
N VAL A 168 13.07 -13.62 -21.72
CA VAL A 168 12.38 -12.42 -22.23
C VAL A 168 13.44 -11.33 -22.46
N SER A 169 13.68 -10.98 -23.72
CA SER A 169 14.69 -9.99 -24.13
C SER A 169 14.10 -8.62 -24.50
N SER A 170 12.78 -8.55 -24.69
CA SER A 170 11.99 -7.33 -24.87
C SER A 170 10.64 -7.56 -24.24
N TRP A 171 10.19 -6.65 -23.38
CA TRP A 171 8.86 -6.76 -22.83
C TRP A 171 7.80 -6.57 -23.93
N PRO A 172 6.70 -7.33 -23.93
CA PRO A 172 5.63 -7.11 -24.90
C PRO A 172 4.87 -5.81 -24.61
N HIS A 173 4.82 -4.92 -25.60
CA HIS A 173 4.08 -3.66 -25.50
C HIS A 173 2.63 -3.87 -25.96
N VAL A 174 1.72 -4.09 -25.00
CA VAL A 174 0.29 -4.22 -25.26
C VAL A 174 -0.49 -2.95 -24.89
N THR A 175 -1.68 -2.83 -25.46
CA THR A 175 -2.68 -1.79 -25.11
C THR A 175 -3.82 -2.43 -24.33
N LEU A 176 -4.04 -1.97 -23.11
CA LEU A 176 -5.16 -2.41 -22.28
C LEU A 176 -6.40 -1.63 -22.65
N ASN A 177 -7.55 -2.33 -22.66
CA ASN A 177 -8.86 -1.74 -22.89
C ASN A 177 -9.81 -2.20 -21.79
N LEU A 178 -10.38 -1.27 -21.04
CA LEU A 178 -11.27 -1.59 -19.93
C LEU A 178 -12.28 -0.46 -19.73
N LEU A 179 -13.57 -0.81 -19.56
CA LEU A 179 -14.67 0.13 -19.31
C LEU A 179 -14.74 1.32 -20.30
N GLY A 180 -14.37 1.09 -21.57
CA GLY A 180 -14.42 2.11 -22.62
C GLY A 180 -13.24 3.08 -22.62
N THR A 181 -12.23 2.87 -21.77
CA THR A 181 -10.95 3.59 -21.80
C THR A 181 -9.82 2.64 -22.18
N SER A 182 -8.64 3.21 -22.45
CA SER A 182 -7.46 2.45 -22.84
C SER A 182 -6.19 3.05 -22.27
N ASN A 183 -5.20 2.20 -21.99
CA ASN A 183 -3.86 2.63 -21.62
C ASN A 183 -2.79 1.76 -22.29
N THR A 184 -1.57 2.29 -22.45
CA THR A 184 -0.48 1.61 -23.17
C THR A 184 0.73 1.40 -22.27
N TYR A 185 1.59 0.46 -22.68
CA TYR A 185 2.90 0.24 -22.06
C TYR A 185 3.67 1.54 -21.83
N GLU A 186 3.77 2.38 -22.86
CA GLU A 186 4.58 3.60 -22.84
C GLU A 186 4.06 4.61 -21.82
N LYS A 187 2.75 4.66 -21.60
CA LYS A 187 2.16 5.55 -20.60
C LYS A 187 2.43 5.07 -19.17
N ILE A 188 2.35 3.76 -18.93
CA ILE A 188 2.67 3.14 -17.63
C ILE A 188 4.15 3.37 -17.27
N HIS A 189 5.04 3.36 -18.26
CA HIS A 189 6.50 3.50 -18.07
C HIS A 189 7.07 4.91 -18.26
N SER A 190 6.22 5.92 -18.37
CA SER A 190 6.68 7.30 -18.58
C SER A 190 6.45 8.17 -17.33
N ALA A 191 6.92 9.42 -17.39
CA ALA A 191 6.52 10.47 -16.46
C ALA A 191 4.99 10.75 -16.44
N SER A 192 4.20 10.07 -17.28
CA SER A 192 2.74 10.10 -17.24
C SER A 192 2.16 9.12 -16.23
N TRP A 193 2.92 8.16 -15.68
CA TRP A 193 2.48 7.38 -14.52
C TRP A 193 2.02 8.34 -13.43
N LEU A 194 0.92 8.04 -12.75
CA LEU A 194 0.34 8.94 -11.77
C LEU A 194 0.25 8.32 -10.37
N GLY A 195 0.66 7.06 -10.22
CA GLY A 195 0.78 6.40 -8.91
C GLY A 195 1.77 7.13 -8.02
N ASN A 196 1.38 7.28 -6.77
CA ASN A 196 2.06 7.96 -5.70
C ASN A 196 2.50 6.91 -4.66
N PRO A 197 3.76 6.44 -4.73
CA PRO A 197 4.27 5.31 -3.95
C PRO A 197 4.48 5.66 -2.46
N ASN A 198 3.41 5.93 -1.70
CA ASN A 198 3.53 6.04 -0.25
C ASN A 198 3.09 4.76 0.46
N GLY A 199 3.76 4.47 1.57
CA GLY A 199 3.36 3.41 2.48
C GLY A 199 2.09 3.79 3.23
N PHE A 200 2.21 4.79 4.10
CA PHE A 200 1.12 5.39 4.86
C PHE A 200 0.99 6.88 4.49
N LYS A 201 -0.06 7.25 3.75
CA LYS A 201 -0.44 8.62 3.44
C LYS A 201 -1.47 9.12 4.47
N PHE A 202 -1.02 9.97 5.38
CA PHE A 202 -1.78 10.40 6.55
C PHE A 202 -2.75 11.57 6.32
N GLY A 203 -2.84 12.09 5.10
CA GLY A 203 -3.82 13.12 4.80
C GLY A 203 -3.67 13.73 3.42
N SER A 204 -3.92 15.02 3.38
CA SER A 204 -3.90 15.91 2.21
C SER A 204 -3.60 17.33 2.68
N ALA A 205 -3.44 18.28 1.75
CA ALA A 205 -3.33 19.70 2.07
C ALA A 205 -4.53 20.26 2.87
N GLU A 206 -5.69 19.60 2.80
CA GLU A 206 -6.91 19.98 3.53
C GLU A 206 -6.99 19.38 4.93
N THR A 207 -6.11 18.44 5.28
CA THR A 207 -6.17 17.71 6.56
C THR A 207 -5.75 18.62 7.72
N PRO A 208 -6.67 19.00 8.63
CA PRO A 208 -6.36 19.91 9.72
C PRO A 208 -5.71 19.19 10.92
N ASN A 209 -5.18 19.99 11.85
CA ASN A 209 -4.64 19.53 13.14
C ASN A 209 -5.69 19.01 14.15
N THR A 210 -6.97 18.97 13.76
CA THR A 210 -8.02 18.26 14.49
C THR A 210 -8.15 16.81 14.04
N SER A 211 -7.56 16.43 12.89
CA SER A 211 -7.48 15.03 12.45
C SER A 211 -6.45 14.27 13.27
N TYR A 212 -6.63 12.96 13.40
CA TYR A 212 -5.82 12.14 14.30
C TYR A 212 -5.42 10.79 13.69
N ARG A 213 -4.18 10.35 13.97
CA ARG A 213 -3.64 9.05 13.57
C ARG A 213 -2.98 8.38 14.78
N TYR A 214 -3.30 7.12 15.04
CA TYR A 214 -2.59 6.30 16.01
C TYR A 214 -1.74 5.28 15.28
N ILE A 215 -0.44 5.22 15.58
CA ILE A 215 0.54 4.38 14.88
C ILE A 215 1.28 3.55 15.93
N GLU A 216 1.15 2.22 15.91
CA GLU A 216 1.89 1.34 16.81
C GLU A 216 2.50 0.18 16.04
N ASN A 217 3.81 -0.03 16.25
CA ASN A 217 4.58 -1.13 15.67
C ASN A 217 4.40 -1.24 14.13
N CYS A 218 4.26 -0.11 13.44
CA CYS A 218 4.04 -0.10 11.99
C CYS A 218 5.34 -0.10 11.21
N ILE A 219 5.33 -0.76 10.04
CA ILE A 219 6.51 -0.96 9.20
C ILE A 219 6.22 -0.50 7.76
N ALA A 220 7.06 0.35 7.19
CA ALA A 220 6.98 0.79 5.80
C ALA A 220 8.33 0.62 5.08
N TYR A 221 8.41 -0.19 4.04
CA TYR A 221 9.69 -0.47 3.39
C TYR A 221 9.63 -0.67 1.88
N GLY A 222 10.75 -0.41 1.19
CA GLY A 222 10.87 -0.70 -0.23
C GLY A 222 9.89 0.07 -1.12
N HIS A 223 9.41 1.25 -0.71
CA HIS A 223 8.68 2.15 -1.59
C HIS A 223 9.66 2.86 -2.50
N GLU A 224 9.79 2.37 -3.73
CA GLU A 224 10.72 2.89 -4.72
C GLU A 224 10.21 4.16 -5.42
N ASN A 225 11.13 5.04 -5.79
CA ASN A 225 10.81 6.23 -6.58
C ASN A 225 10.20 5.83 -7.93
N THR A 226 9.14 6.52 -8.33
CA THR A 226 8.48 6.33 -9.61
C THR A 226 8.80 7.50 -10.55
N PRO A 227 8.48 7.40 -11.86
CA PRO A 227 8.58 8.54 -12.77
C PRO A 227 7.74 9.76 -12.33
N ASN A 228 6.64 9.52 -11.59
CA ASN A 228 5.74 10.55 -11.08
C ASN A 228 6.26 11.22 -9.81
N GLN A 229 6.85 10.42 -8.92
CA GLN A 229 7.15 10.85 -7.57
C GLN A 229 8.52 10.36 -7.11
N LYS A 230 9.33 11.36 -6.78
CA LYS A 230 10.63 11.23 -6.15
C LYS A 230 10.76 12.34 -5.10
N PRO A 231 10.67 12.04 -3.79
CA PRO A 231 10.78 10.71 -3.20
C PRO A 231 9.43 9.98 -3.06
N ALA A 232 9.47 8.66 -3.25
CA ALA A 232 8.50 7.74 -2.66
C ALA A 232 8.65 7.69 -1.14
N LYS A 233 7.59 7.50 -0.36
CA LYS A 233 7.66 7.72 1.11
C LYS A 233 7.15 6.55 1.92
N GLY A 234 7.84 6.19 3.00
CA GLY A 234 7.31 5.24 3.97
C GLY A 234 6.10 5.82 4.71
N PHE A 235 6.36 6.86 5.51
CA PHE A 235 5.34 7.63 6.24
C PHE A 235 5.23 9.04 5.64
N ASP A 236 4.07 9.39 5.07
CA ASP A 236 3.82 10.66 4.39
C ASP A 236 2.71 11.48 5.05
N GLN A 237 3.05 12.68 5.50
CA GLN A 237 2.09 13.70 5.94
C GLN A 237 1.21 14.23 4.81
N ASN A 238 1.65 14.12 3.56
CA ASN A 238 0.95 14.52 2.34
C ASN A 238 0.33 15.92 2.40
N ASN A 239 1.12 16.88 2.84
CA ASN A 239 0.78 18.29 3.07
C ASN A 239 -0.20 18.56 4.23
N GLY A 240 -0.59 17.54 4.99
CA GLY A 240 -1.54 17.63 6.08
C GLY A 240 -0.92 17.92 7.45
N TYR A 241 -1.77 18.36 8.37
CA TYR A 241 -1.39 18.79 9.72
C TYR A 241 -1.92 17.87 10.82
N ALA A 242 -2.31 16.64 10.48
CA ALA A 242 -2.89 15.71 11.45
C ALA A 242 -2.01 15.54 12.70
N LYS A 243 -2.68 15.39 13.85
CA LYS A 243 -2.01 14.98 15.08
C LYS A 243 -1.79 13.48 15.10
N TYR A 244 -0.82 13.02 15.87
CA TYR A 244 -0.58 11.60 16.01
C TYR A 244 -0.07 11.18 17.37
N ASP A 245 -0.42 9.96 17.76
CA ASP A 245 0.33 9.18 18.75
C ASP A 245 1.12 8.11 18.02
N ILE A 246 2.37 7.89 18.43
CA ILE A 246 3.22 6.87 17.82
C ILE A 246 3.95 6.05 18.89
N LYS A 247 3.92 4.72 18.70
CA LYS A 247 4.63 3.77 19.54
C LYS A 247 5.38 2.76 18.70
N ASN A 248 6.69 2.93 18.61
CA ASN A 248 7.56 2.23 17.67
C ASN A 248 7.15 2.38 16.20
N ALA A 249 8.13 2.62 15.34
CA ALA A 249 7.93 2.59 13.89
C ALA A 249 9.23 2.20 13.19
N LEU A 250 9.11 1.50 12.08
CA LEU A 250 10.23 1.10 11.25
C LEU A 250 9.97 1.58 9.83
N SER A 251 10.90 2.33 9.27
CA SER A 251 10.88 2.66 7.86
C SER A 251 12.26 2.56 7.25
N PHE A 252 12.39 1.77 6.18
CA PHE A 252 13.69 1.58 5.52
C PHE A 252 13.58 1.31 4.02
N ASP A 253 14.65 1.64 3.29
CA ASP A 253 14.76 1.47 1.84
C ASP A 253 13.62 2.12 1.02
N ASN A 254 13.01 3.18 1.55
CA ASN A 254 12.07 3.99 0.80
C ASN A 254 12.82 5.13 0.10
N GLY A 255 12.19 5.76 -0.89
CA GLY A 255 12.66 7.03 -1.44
C GLY A 255 12.89 8.10 -0.36
N GLN A 256 12.11 8.08 0.72
CA GLN A 256 12.26 8.81 1.96
C GLN A 256 11.52 8.02 3.04
N ASN A 257 12.09 7.81 4.21
CA ASN A 257 11.49 6.93 5.21
C ASN A 257 10.37 7.66 5.98
N TYR A 258 10.71 8.83 6.52
CA TYR A 258 9.78 9.66 7.29
C TYR A 258 9.67 11.05 6.67
N TRP A 259 8.48 11.39 6.18
CA TRP A 259 8.10 12.76 5.85
C TRP A 259 6.87 13.13 6.70
N MET A 260 7.11 13.61 7.91
CA MET A 260 6.10 13.91 8.94
C MET A 260 6.22 15.33 9.53
N ASP A 261 7.03 16.19 8.91
CA ASP A 261 7.39 17.54 9.37
C ASP A 261 6.25 18.54 9.58
N ARG A 262 5.07 18.27 9.02
CA ARG A 262 3.85 19.09 9.21
C ARG A 262 2.89 18.55 10.26
N MET A 263 3.05 17.29 10.63
CA MET A 263 2.22 16.65 11.65
C MET A 263 2.73 17.01 13.04
N SER A 264 1.87 16.88 14.06
CA SER A 264 2.25 17.17 15.45
C SER A 264 2.01 15.97 16.36
N ALA A 265 3.04 15.56 17.08
CA ALA A 265 2.96 14.49 18.04
C ALA A 265 2.12 14.91 19.26
N VAL A 266 1.26 13.99 19.71
CA VAL A 266 0.56 14.03 21.00
C VAL A 266 1.38 13.24 22.02
N SER A 267 1.83 12.04 21.65
CA SER A 267 2.81 11.25 22.39
C SER A 267 3.70 10.44 21.45
N MET A 268 4.90 10.15 21.93
CA MET A 268 5.92 9.36 21.25
C MET A 268 6.52 8.39 22.26
N GLU A 269 6.41 7.09 22.00
CA GLU A 269 6.95 6.03 22.84
C GLU A 269 7.78 5.04 22.00
N GLY A 270 8.88 4.53 22.55
CA GLY A 270 9.64 3.45 21.92
C GLY A 270 10.66 3.93 20.88
N VAL A 271 10.87 3.13 19.83
CA VAL A 271 11.97 3.31 18.86
C VAL A 271 11.45 3.57 17.45
N PHE A 272 11.97 4.62 16.82
CA PHE A 272 11.63 5.01 15.45
C PHE A 272 12.82 4.72 14.54
N TYR A 273 12.90 3.50 14.01
CA TYR A 273 14.02 3.08 13.17
C TYR A 273 13.91 3.67 11.77
N GLY A 274 15.03 4.22 11.28
CA GLY A 274 15.20 4.73 9.93
C GLY A 274 16.59 4.41 9.38
N PHE A 275 16.65 3.70 8.25
CA PHE A 275 17.90 3.38 7.55
C PHE A 275 17.62 3.08 6.07
N SER A 276 18.64 3.09 5.21
CA SER A 276 18.43 2.82 3.79
C SER A 276 19.71 2.35 3.10
N ASN A 277 19.58 1.31 2.28
CA ASN A 277 20.53 0.93 1.25
C ASN A 277 20.09 1.42 -0.15
N TYR A 278 18.96 2.11 -0.24
CA TYR A 278 18.43 2.61 -1.50
C TYR A 278 19.22 3.83 -1.98
N SER A 279 19.83 3.73 -3.15
CA SER A 279 20.79 4.71 -3.67
C SER A 279 20.17 6.07 -4.02
N GLN A 280 18.84 6.13 -4.16
CA GLN A 280 18.09 7.34 -4.50
C GLN A 280 17.25 7.88 -3.32
N THR A 281 17.69 7.60 -2.09
CA THR A 281 17.03 8.07 -0.86
C THR A 281 17.21 9.57 -0.68
N GLN A 282 16.14 10.24 -0.27
CA GLN A 282 16.11 11.61 0.22
C GLN A 282 16.13 11.62 1.76
N ALA A 283 16.73 12.65 2.34
CA ALA A 283 16.79 12.82 3.78
C ALA A 283 15.40 12.88 4.41
N ASP A 284 15.24 12.24 5.57
CA ASP A 284 13.99 12.28 6.33
C ASP A 284 13.65 13.70 6.78
N ALA A 285 12.36 13.98 6.83
CA ALA A 285 11.76 15.16 7.42
C ALA A 285 10.80 14.70 8.54
N PRO A 286 11.33 14.21 9.67
CA PRO A 286 10.57 13.42 10.64
C PRO A 286 9.65 14.23 11.57
N GLY A 287 9.67 15.56 11.50
CA GLY A 287 8.94 16.42 12.43
C GLY A 287 9.42 16.24 13.86
N ASP A 288 8.50 15.95 14.77
CA ASP A 288 8.79 15.78 16.20
C ASP A 288 9.58 14.48 16.53
N LEU A 289 9.65 13.52 15.59
CA LEU A 289 10.33 12.24 15.86
C LEU A 289 11.85 12.40 15.88
N THR A 290 12.49 11.68 16.81
CA THR A 290 13.93 11.43 16.76
C THR A 290 14.18 10.06 16.12
N ILE A 291 14.63 10.06 14.88
CA ILE A 291 14.94 8.82 14.14
C ILE A 291 16.19 8.17 14.72
N THR A 292 16.08 6.88 14.97
CA THR A 292 17.18 6.01 15.42
C THR A 292 17.74 5.26 14.22
N SER A 293 19.00 5.48 13.91
CA SER A 293 19.73 4.58 12.99
C SER A 293 20.20 3.35 13.78
N PRO A 294 19.73 2.13 13.44
CA PRO A 294 20.20 0.91 14.08
C PRO A 294 21.69 0.62 13.79
N SER A 295 22.31 -0.29 14.55
CA SER A 295 23.64 -0.81 14.18
C SER A 295 23.54 -1.69 12.93
N THR A 296 24.65 -1.92 12.23
CA THR A 296 24.68 -2.83 11.08
C THR A 296 24.15 -4.23 11.42
N GLU A 297 24.50 -4.78 12.58
CA GLU A 297 23.97 -6.09 13.00
C GLU A 297 22.46 -6.05 13.23
N LYS A 298 21.93 -4.94 13.77
CA LYS A 298 20.48 -4.78 13.96
C LYS A 298 19.75 -4.55 12.64
N GLU A 299 20.35 -3.83 11.67
CA GLU A 299 19.81 -3.73 10.31
C GLU A 299 19.69 -5.11 9.65
N GLU A 300 20.74 -5.93 9.72
CA GLU A 300 20.71 -7.29 9.18
C GLU A 300 19.61 -8.14 9.83
N GLN A 301 19.44 -8.03 11.14
CA GLN A 301 18.36 -8.73 11.87
C GLN A 301 16.97 -8.26 11.43
N ILE A 302 16.76 -6.94 11.32
CA ILE A 302 15.49 -6.36 10.87
C ILE A 302 15.18 -6.85 9.45
N ARG A 303 16.14 -6.74 8.53
CA ARG A 303 15.98 -7.16 7.12
C ARG A 303 15.64 -8.63 7.01
N LYS A 304 16.31 -9.47 7.80
CA LYS A 304 16.05 -10.92 7.84
C LYS A 304 14.63 -11.22 8.32
N GLU A 305 14.20 -10.66 9.46
CA GLU A 305 12.84 -10.86 9.98
C GLU A 305 11.79 -10.37 8.97
N VAL A 306 11.97 -9.17 8.41
CA VAL A 306 11.03 -8.61 7.42
C VAL A 306 10.94 -9.51 6.18
N SER A 307 12.08 -9.93 5.63
CA SER A 307 12.12 -10.81 4.46
C SER A 307 11.48 -12.17 4.72
N GLU A 308 11.75 -12.80 5.87
CA GLU A 308 11.16 -14.09 6.23
C GLU A 308 9.63 -14.00 6.38
N LYS A 309 9.12 -12.96 7.05
CA LYS A 309 7.67 -12.78 7.23
C LYS A 309 6.97 -12.45 5.92
N SER A 310 7.50 -11.50 5.15
CA SER A 310 6.91 -11.12 3.87
C SER A 310 6.99 -12.25 2.86
N GLY A 311 8.07 -13.03 2.84
CA GLY A 311 8.19 -14.24 2.03
C GLY A 311 7.10 -15.29 2.36
N TYR A 312 6.86 -15.54 3.65
CA TYR A 312 5.76 -16.43 4.08
C TYR A 312 4.37 -15.93 3.63
N ILE A 313 4.14 -14.61 3.73
CA ILE A 313 2.88 -13.99 3.28
C ILE A 313 2.70 -14.19 1.78
N LEU A 314 3.71 -13.84 0.98
CA LEU A 314 3.68 -13.99 -0.48
C LEU A 314 3.49 -15.46 -0.90
N GLU A 315 4.21 -16.39 -0.27
CA GLU A 315 4.05 -17.83 -0.56
C GLU A 315 2.62 -18.33 -0.25
N SER A 316 2.00 -17.80 0.79
CA SER A 316 0.64 -18.16 1.18
C SER A 316 -0.39 -17.62 0.19
N VAL A 317 -0.36 -16.31 -0.09
CA VAL A 317 -1.39 -15.67 -0.93
C VAL A 317 -1.34 -16.13 -2.38
N TYR A 318 -0.16 -16.48 -2.93
CA TYR A 318 -0.04 -17.05 -4.27
C TYR A 318 -0.58 -18.50 -4.38
N LYS A 319 -0.94 -19.11 -3.25
CA LYS A 319 -1.64 -20.41 -3.17
C LYS A 319 -3.07 -20.25 -2.69
N ASP A 320 -3.61 -19.03 -2.70
CA ASP A 320 -4.93 -18.67 -2.17
C ASP A 320 -5.11 -19.03 -0.68
N ILE A 321 -4.01 -19.03 0.07
CA ILE A 321 -4.01 -19.26 1.51
C ILE A 321 -3.99 -17.90 2.21
N LEU A 322 -4.98 -17.71 3.08
CA LEU A 322 -5.08 -16.57 3.97
C LEU A 322 -4.03 -16.69 5.08
N PRO A 323 -3.01 -15.81 5.15
CA PRO A 323 -1.88 -15.97 6.08
C PRO A 323 -2.27 -15.81 7.56
N GLY A 324 -3.44 -15.22 7.84
CA GLY A 324 -3.82 -14.85 9.19
C GLY A 324 -2.87 -13.82 9.80
N LYS A 325 -2.82 -13.83 11.13
CA LYS A 325 -1.97 -12.93 11.92
C LYS A 325 -0.50 -13.30 11.78
N VAL A 326 0.33 -12.35 11.33
CA VAL A 326 1.79 -12.48 11.21
C VAL A 326 2.45 -11.26 11.84
N LEU A 327 3.13 -11.44 12.98
CA LEU A 327 3.84 -10.36 13.67
C LEU A 327 5.31 -10.30 13.24
N TYR A 328 5.85 -9.08 13.23
CA TYR A 328 7.24 -8.78 12.90
C TYR A 328 7.97 -8.37 14.19
N ASN A 329 8.91 -9.18 14.65
CA ASN A 329 9.61 -8.91 15.92
C ASN A 329 10.85 -8.02 15.71
N VAL A 330 10.62 -6.76 15.33
CA VAL A 330 11.69 -5.84 14.91
C VAL A 330 12.02 -4.74 15.94
N PHE A 331 11.12 -4.47 16.89
CA PHE A 331 11.23 -3.39 17.88
C PHE A 331 11.88 -3.81 19.19
#